data_AF-A7SEC7-F1
#
_entry.id   AF-A7SEC7-F1
#
_cell.length_a   1.000
_cell.length_b   1.000
_cell.length_c   1.000
_cell.angle_alpha   90.00
_cell.angle_beta   90.00
_cell.angle_gamma   90.00
#
_symmetry.space_group_name_H-M   'P 1'
#
loop_
_entity.id
_entity.type
_entity.pdbx_description
1 polymer ?
#
loop_
_entity_poly.entity_id
_entity_poly.type
_entity_poly.pdbx_seq_one_letter_code
_entity_poly.pdbx_strand_id
1 'polypeptide(L)'
;MSYNDQVVQLVKVSKEKPVTLAIGDGANDCGMIQEAHVGIGVMGKEGRQAVMTSDYAISRFRFLARVLLVHGHWYYIRSAILVQYFFYKNVCFITPQFIYAFFNAFSGQPLYHGFLLTCYNIFFTSLPILIFGIFEQHIGGDILQGRPSLYQDVAKNSRLSWVQFIYWVASGYWHALVFFFGGYLMFQGDLFGSINVGIWSFGTFVFAVCVIVSNLKLALVTHYWTWLTHVVTWGSILTFFLFAIVFNSSKW
;
A
#
# COMPACT_ATOMS: atom_id res chain seq x y z
N MET A 1 -1.31 19.86 34.08
CA MET A 1 -0.27 19.34 33.16
C MET A 1 0.96 19.07 34.00
N SER A 2 1.38 17.81 34.09
CA SER A 2 2.56 17.38 34.86
C SER A 2 3.84 17.90 34.20
N TYR A 3 4.94 17.96 34.95
CA TYR A 3 6.26 18.34 34.41
C TYR A 3 6.68 17.41 33.25
N ASN A 4 6.40 16.11 33.37
CA ASN A 4 6.72 15.12 32.35
C ASN A 4 6.00 15.42 31.02
N ASP A 5 4.73 15.83 31.08
CA ASP A 5 3.92 16.19 29.90
C ASP A 5 4.54 17.39 29.15
N GLN A 6 4.98 18.40 29.90
CA GLN A 6 5.60 19.61 29.33
C GLN A 6 6.91 19.28 28.60
N VAL A 7 7.71 18.35 29.13
CA VAL A 7 8.94 17.88 28.47
C VAL A 7 8.61 17.17 27.16
N VAL A 8 7.61 16.29 27.12
CA VAL A 8 7.19 15.61 25.89
C VAL A 8 6.70 16.62 24.85
N GLN A 9 5.88 17.59 25.26
CA GLN A 9 5.38 18.64 24.38
C GLN A 9 6.54 19.47 23.79
N LEU A 10 7.52 19.85 24.61
CA LEU A 10 8.70 20.59 24.16
C LEU A 10 9.50 19.81 23.11
N VAL A 11 9.71 18.50 23.34
CA VAL A 11 10.44 17.64 22.40
C VAL A 11 9.69 17.48 21.08
N LYS A 12 8.35 17.34 21.11
CA LYS A 12 7.51 17.24 19.90
C LYS A 12 7.60 18.48 19.01
N VAL A 13 7.65 19.66 19.62
CA VAL A 13 7.68 20.96 18.92
C VAL A 13 9.11 21.41 18.60
N SER A 14 10.12 20.63 19.01
CA SER A 14 11.52 20.90 18.69
C SER A 14 11.77 20.94 17.18
N LYS A 15 12.88 21.55 16.78
CA LYS A 15 13.26 21.73 15.37
C LYS A 15 13.30 20.41 14.58
N GLU A 16 13.69 19.32 15.23
CA GLU A 16 13.81 18.00 14.62
C GLU A 16 12.45 17.30 14.46
N LYS A 17 11.41 17.76 15.18
CA LYS A 17 10.05 17.17 15.21
C LYS A 17 10.07 15.63 15.28
N PRO A 18 10.78 15.04 16.26
CA PRO A 18 10.90 13.60 16.37
C PRO A 18 9.55 12.96 16.70
N VAL A 19 9.34 11.73 16.24
CA VAL A 19 8.24 10.89 16.73
C VAL A 19 8.58 10.46 18.15
N THR A 20 7.70 10.79 19.08
CA THR A 20 7.90 10.55 20.52
C THR A 20 7.05 9.39 21.01
N LEU A 21 7.62 8.58 21.89
CA LEU A 21 6.93 7.49 22.56
C LEU A 21 7.07 7.67 24.06
N ALA A 22 5.96 7.58 24.79
CA ALA A 22 5.94 7.58 26.24
C ALA A 22 5.49 6.23 26.78
N ILE A 23 6.07 5.82 27.90
CA ILE A 23 5.76 4.57 28.58
C ILE A 23 5.54 4.83 30.07
N GLY A 24 4.54 4.20 30.66
CA GLY A 24 4.23 4.34 32.08
C GLY A 24 3.36 3.20 32.60
N ASP A 25 3.28 3.05 33.92
CA ASP A 25 2.53 1.99 34.59
C ASP A 25 1.48 2.51 35.58
N GLY A 26 1.57 3.79 35.96
CA GLY A 26 0.71 4.42 36.97
C GLY A 26 -0.11 5.61 36.47
N ALA A 27 -0.98 6.10 37.36
CA ALA A 27 -1.84 7.27 37.14
C ALA A 27 -1.04 8.54 36.76
N ASN A 28 0.15 8.68 37.33
CA ASN A 28 1.01 9.84 37.19
C ASN A 28 1.59 9.97 35.76
N ASP A 29 1.65 8.86 35.03
CA ASP A 29 2.19 8.83 33.68
C ASP A 29 1.11 9.02 32.61
N CYS A 30 -0.18 9.02 32.98
CA CYS A 30 -1.29 9.17 32.04
C CYS A 30 -1.18 10.45 31.21
N GLY A 31 -0.79 11.57 31.82
CA GLY A 31 -0.58 12.83 31.12
C GLY A 31 0.55 12.74 30.07
N MET A 32 1.67 12.11 30.45
CA MET A 32 2.84 11.94 29.59
C MET A 32 2.53 11.00 28.42
N ILE A 33 1.81 9.91 28.70
CA ILE A 33 1.34 8.93 27.71
C ILE A 33 0.43 9.59 26.66
N GLN A 34 -0.53 10.41 27.11
CA GLN A 34 -1.46 11.12 26.22
C GLN A 34 -0.78 12.23 25.42
N GLU A 35 0.29 12.83 25.94
CA GLU A 35 1.01 13.87 25.23
C GLU A 35 1.96 13.30 24.16
N ALA A 36 2.43 12.06 24.26
CA ALA A 36 3.31 11.47 23.25
C ALA A 36 2.56 11.13 21.94
N HIS A 37 3.31 10.90 20.84
CA HIS A 37 2.69 10.42 19.60
C HIS A 37 2.24 8.97 19.69
N VAL A 38 2.91 8.17 20.51
CA VAL A 38 2.54 6.79 20.83
C VAL A 38 2.67 6.59 22.34
N GLY A 39 1.58 6.19 22.97
CA GLY A 39 1.51 5.87 24.39
C GLY A 39 1.55 4.37 24.64
N ILE A 40 2.43 3.91 25.52
CA ILE A 40 2.51 2.50 25.94
C ILE A 40 2.27 2.37 27.45
N GLY A 41 1.22 1.65 27.82
CA GLY A 41 0.92 1.31 29.21
C GLY A 41 1.56 -0.02 29.58
N VAL A 42 2.26 -0.07 30.71
CA VAL A 42 2.73 -1.32 31.32
C VAL A 42 1.71 -1.76 32.36
N MET A 43 1.26 -3.01 32.30
CA MET A 43 0.37 -3.57 33.33
C MET A 43 1.13 -3.72 34.66
N GLY A 44 0.94 -2.73 35.54
CA GLY A 44 1.42 -2.75 36.91
C GLY A 44 0.49 -3.52 37.87
N LYS A 45 0.96 -3.72 39.10
CA LYS A 45 0.15 -4.26 40.20
C LYS A 45 -0.71 -3.18 40.88
N GLU A 46 -0.31 -1.91 40.77
CA GLU A 46 -0.87 -0.79 41.53
C GLU A 46 -2.07 -0.13 40.86
N GLY A 47 -2.34 -0.45 39.58
CA GLY A 47 -3.50 0.06 38.86
C GLY A 47 -3.44 -0.25 37.37
N ARG A 48 -4.56 -0.02 36.67
CA ARG A 48 -4.67 -0.16 35.21
C ARG A 48 -4.80 1.18 34.49
N GLN A 49 -4.63 2.29 35.20
CA GLN A 49 -4.94 3.62 34.66
C GLN A 49 -4.04 3.98 33.47
N ALA A 50 -2.72 3.76 33.55
CA ALA A 50 -1.80 3.98 32.43
C ALA A 50 -2.15 3.13 31.19
N VAL A 51 -2.60 1.89 31.42
CA VAL A 51 -3.00 0.96 30.35
C VAL A 51 -4.30 1.42 29.68
N MET A 52 -5.25 1.93 30.46
CA MET A 52 -6.53 2.42 29.95
C MET A 52 -6.38 3.73 29.16
N THR A 53 -5.30 4.50 29.40
CA THR A 53 -5.02 5.78 28.72
C THR A 53 -3.97 5.67 27.62
N SER A 54 -3.40 4.48 27.39
CA SER A 54 -2.37 4.21 26.38
C SER A 54 -2.93 3.61 25.08
N ASP A 55 -2.21 3.78 23.97
CA ASP A 55 -2.52 3.16 22.68
C ASP A 55 -2.24 1.64 22.68
N TYR A 56 -1.17 1.23 23.35
CA TYR A 56 -0.76 -0.17 23.47
C TYR A 56 -0.48 -0.56 24.92
N ALA A 57 -0.95 -1.75 25.29
CA ALA A 57 -0.73 -2.33 26.61
C ALA A 57 0.28 -3.48 26.54
N ILE A 58 1.36 -3.42 27.34
CA ILE A 58 2.32 -4.51 27.50
C ILE A 58 2.37 -5.00 28.95
N SER A 59 2.63 -6.28 29.15
CA SER A 59 2.67 -6.84 30.52
C SER A 59 3.98 -6.58 31.26
N ARG A 60 5.09 -6.40 30.53
CA ARG A 60 6.43 -6.16 31.09
C ARG A 60 7.24 -5.30 30.14
N PHE A 61 8.11 -4.47 30.68
CA PHE A 61 9.00 -3.59 29.91
C PHE A 61 9.84 -4.33 28.85
N ARG A 62 10.30 -5.56 29.13
CA ARG A 62 11.09 -6.36 28.16
C ARG A 62 10.40 -6.59 26.81
N PHE A 63 9.07 -6.52 26.74
CA PHE A 63 8.32 -6.71 25.51
C PHE A 63 8.34 -5.47 24.60
N LEU A 64 8.69 -4.30 25.14
CA LEU A 64 8.83 -3.05 24.38
C LEU A 64 9.79 -3.20 23.20
N ALA A 65 10.93 -3.90 23.41
CA ALA A 65 11.90 -4.13 22.36
C ALA A 65 11.30 -4.88 21.16
N ARG A 66 10.48 -5.92 21.41
CA ARG A 66 9.82 -6.68 20.34
C ARG A 66 8.71 -5.86 19.66
N VAL A 67 7.94 -5.09 20.43
CA VAL A 67 6.90 -4.22 19.88
C VAL A 67 7.49 -3.19 18.92
N LEU A 68 8.59 -2.54 19.28
CA LEU A 68 9.21 -1.52 18.43
C LEU A 68 9.99 -2.14 17.27
N LEU A 69 10.99 -2.98 17.57
CA LEU A 69 11.94 -3.45 16.57
C LEU A 69 11.32 -4.41 15.56
N VAL A 70 10.35 -5.24 15.98
CA VAL A 70 9.72 -6.22 15.09
C VAL A 70 8.42 -5.66 14.53
N HIS A 71 7.45 -5.38 15.40
CA HIS A 71 6.12 -4.95 14.93
C HIS A 71 6.15 -3.55 14.33
N GLY A 72 6.79 -2.57 14.98
CA GLY A 72 6.93 -1.21 14.45
C GLY A 72 7.61 -1.19 13.08
N HIS A 73 8.68 -1.97 12.93
CA HIS A 73 9.39 -2.11 11.64
C HIS A 73 8.51 -2.71 10.54
N TRP A 74 7.80 -3.80 10.83
CA TRP A 74 6.86 -4.40 9.88
C TRP A 74 5.71 -3.47 9.51
N TYR A 75 5.07 -2.84 10.49
CA TYR A 75 3.94 -1.92 10.26
C TYR A 75 4.35 -0.75 9.39
N TYR A 76 5.54 -0.18 9.62
CA TYR A 76 6.06 0.89 8.80
C TYR A 76 6.26 0.47 7.34
N ILE A 77 6.95 -0.65 7.10
CA ILE A 77 7.26 -1.12 5.74
C ILE A 77 5.99 -1.51 4.99
N ARG A 78 5.07 -2.23 5.65
CA ARG A 78 3.76 -2.59 5.09
C ARG A 78 2.98 -1.35 4.66
N SER A 79 2.86 -0.37 5.56
CA SER A 79 2.12 0.87 5.29
C SER A 79 2.78 1.70 4.19
N ALA A 80 4.11 1.84 4.20
CA ALA A 80 4.85 2.60 3.20
C ALA A 80 4.65 2.04 1.79
N ILE A 81 4.80 0.72 1.63
CA ILE A 81 4.60 0.05 0.34
C ILE A 81 3.12 0.08 -0.07
N LEU A 82 2.19 -0.11 0.88
CA LEU A 82 0.75 -0.02 0.62
C LEU A 82 0.38 1.32 -0.02
N VAL A 83 0.82 2.42 0.59
CA VAL A 83 0.56 3.77 0.07
C VAL A 83 1.20 3.96 -1.30
N GLN A 84 2.48 3.62 -1.46
CA GLN A 84 3.21 3.77 -2.72
C GLN A 84 2.57 2.97 -3.87
N TYR A 85 2.23 1.71 -3.61
CA TYR A 85 1.57 0.84 -4.57
C TYR A 85 0.17 1.35 -4.92
N PHE A 86 -0.59 1.87 -3.94
CA PHE A 86 -1.92 2.41 -4.18
C PHE A 86 -1.89 3.60 -5.15
N PHE A 87 -0.90 4.50 -5.03
CA PHE A 87 -0.72 5.57 -6.02
C PHE A 87 -0.27 5.02 -7.37
N TYR A 88 0.76 4.16 -7.39
CA TYR A 88 1.26 3.55 -8.62
C TYR A 88 0.15 2.85 -9.43
N LYS A 89 -0.66 1.99 -8.80
CA LYS A 89 -1.70 1.21 -9.51
C LYS A 89 -2.80 2.09 -10.09
N ASN A 90 -3.12 3.22 -9.43
CA ASN A 90 -4.13 4.15 -9.91
C ASN A 90 -3.59 5.03 -11.04
N VAL A 91 -2.32 5.46 -10.97
CA VAL A 91 -1.64 6.15 -12.07
C VAL A 91 -1.58 5.24 -13.31
N CYS A 92 -1.11 4.00 -13.15
CA CYS A 92 -1.11 2.98 -14.21
C CYS A 92 -2.48 2.84 -14.89
N PHE A 93 -3.55 2.89 -14.09
CA PHE A 93 -4.90 2.68 -14.55
C PHE A 93 -5.50 3.89 -15.28
N ILE A 94 -5.37 5.10 -14.72
CA ILE A 94 -6.05 6.30 -15.25
C ILE A 94 -5.27 6.97 -16.38
N THR A 95 -3.95 6.83 -16.42
CA THR A 95 -3.12 7.49 -17.43
C THR A 95 -3.46 7.08 -18.87
N PRO A 96 -3.71 5.79 -19.21
CA PRO A 96 -4.13 5.41 -20.57
C PRO A 96 -5.46 6.06 -21.00
N GLN A 97 -6.41 6.19 -20.07
CA GLN A 97 -7.68 6.90 -20.31
C GLN A 97 -7.43 8.39 -20.60
N PHE A 98 -6.52 9.02 -19.86
CA PHE A 98 -6.12 10.41 -20.11
C PHE A 98 -5.43 10.58 -21.47
N ILE A 99 -4.51 9.69 -21.82
CA ILE A 99 -3.85 9.70 -23.13
C ILE A 99 -4.88 9.54 -24.26
N TYR A 100 -5.82 8.62 -24.11
CA TYR A 100 -6.89 8.39 -25.08
C TYR A 100 -7.74 9.65 -25.37
N ALA A 101 -7.93 10.52 -24.37
CA ALA A 101 -8.67 11.78 -24.56
C ALA A 101 -8.03 12.70 -25.61
N PHE A 102 -6.71 12.67 -25.78
CA PHE A 102 -6.04 13.42 -26.85
C PHE A 102 -6.34 12.84 -28.24
N PHE A 103 -6.42 11.50 -28.35
CA PHE A 103 -6.72 10.82 -29.61
C PHE A 103 -8.18 10.97 -30.04
N ASN A 104 -9.10 11.17 -29.10
CA ASN A 104 -10.53 11.36 -29.38
C ASN A 104 -10.96 12.84 -29.41
N ALA A 105 -10.00 13.77 -29.49
CA ALA A 105 -10.21 15.22 -29.49
C ALA A 105 -11.07 15.71 -28.31
N PHE A 106 -10.90 15.11 -27.12
CA PHE A 106 -11.66 15.41 -25.91
C PHE A 106 -13.18 15.27 -26.04
N SER A 107 -13.65 14.38 -26.91
CA SER A 107 -15.08 14.10 -27.11
C SER A 107 -15.79 13.48 -25.90
N GLY A 108 -15.05 13.08 -24.86
CA GLY A 108 -15.58 12.48 -23.64
C GLY A 108 -15.84 10.97 -23.74
N GLN A 109 -15.56 10.35 -24.89
CA GLN A 109 -15.64 8.89 -25.04
C GLN A 109 -14.65 8.19 -24.11
N PRO A 110 -15.09 7.33 -23.19
CA PRO A 110 -14.17 6.62 -22.33
C PRO A 110 -13.46 5.47 -23.06
N LEU A 111 -12.21 5.20 -22.68
CA LEU A 111 -11.44 4.03 -23.12
C LEU A 111 -11.97 2.76 -22.46
N TYR A 112 -12.25 2.82 -21.16
CA TYR A 112 -12.78 1.69 -20.40
C TYR A 112 -14.30 1.73 -20.26
N HIS A 113 -14.92 0.56 -20.21
CA HIS A 113 -16.34 0.46 -19.88
C HIS A 113 -16.57 0.87 -18.41
N GLY A 114 -17.65 1.62 -18.14
CA GLY A 114 -17.95 2.16 -16.80
C GLY A 114 -17.93 1.11 -15.68
N PHE A 115 -18.39 -0.11 -15.98
CA PHE A 115 -18.34 -1.21 -15.02
C PHE A 115 -16.90 -1.66 -14.67
N LEU A 116 -15.99 -1.69 -15.64
CA LEU A 116 -14.59 -2.05 -15.42
C LEU A 116 -13.87 -1.00 -14.55
N LEU A 117 -14.21 0.29 -14.72
CA LEU A 117 -13.71 1.37 -13.88
C LEU A 117 -14.02 1.14 -12.40
N THR A 118 -15.25 0.76 -12.07
CA THR A 118 -15.66 0.47 -10.69
C THR A 118 -15.00 -0.82 -10.16
N CYS A 119 -14.91 -1.87 -10.98
CA CYS A 119 -14.38 -3.16 -10.54
C CYS A 119 -12.87 -3.18 -10.33
N TYR A 120 -12.11 -2.31 -11.00
CA TYR A 120 -10.64 -2.30 -10.92
C TYR A 120 -10.11 -2.20 -9.48
N ASN A 121 -10.61 -1.21 -8.74
CA ASN A 121 -10.16 -0.96 -7.38
C ASN A 121 -10.79 -1.91 -6.36
N ILE A 122 -11.98 -2.46 -6.62
CA ILE A 122 -12.73 -3.26 -5.65
C ILE A 122 -12.43 -4.75 -5.76
N PHE A 123 -12.42 -5.30 -6.98
CA PHE A 123 -12.34 -6.76 -7.18
C PHE A 123 -10.97 -7.21 -7.70
N PHE A 124 -10.32 -6.43 -8.57
CA PHE A 124 -9.15 -6.92 -9.30
C PHE A 124 -7.80 -6.58 -8.67
N THR A 125 -7.74 -5.57 -7.78
CA THR A 125 -6.46 -5.09 -7.23
C THR A 125 -6.43 -4.77 -5.73
N SER A 126 -7.55 -4.90 -5.01
CA SER A 126 -7.66 -4.57 -3.57
C SER A 126 -7.14 -5.70 -2.67
N LEU A 127 -7.58 -6.94 -2.91
CA LEU A 127 -7.28 -8.06 -2.03
C LEU A 127 -5.77 -8.35 -1.96
N PRO A 128 -5.01 -8.36 -3.09
CA PRO A 128 -3.57 -8.63 -3.04
C PRO A 128 -2.82 -7.62 -2.16
N ILE A 129 -3.12 -6.33 -2.29
CA ILE A 129 -2.47 -5.30 -1.49
C ILE A 129 -2.90 -5.33 -0.02
N LEU A 130 -4.15 -5.70 0.26
CA LEU A 130 -4.64 -5.88 1.62
C LEU A 130 -3.89 -7.03 2.32
N ILE A 131 -3.80 -8.20 1.67
CA ILE A 131 -3.10 -9.35 2.23
C ILE A 131 -1.61 -9.05 2.41
N PHE A 132 -0.98 -8.39 1.43
CA PHE A 132 0.38 -7.89 1.58
C PHE A 132 0.52 -6.98 2.82
N GLY A 133 -0.37 -6.01 2.98
CA GLY A 133 -0.36 -5.06 4.09
C GLY A 133 -0.53 -5.70 5.47
N ILE A 134 -1.10 -6.91 5.55
CA ILE A 134 -1.33 -7.63 6.82
C ILE A 134 -0.19 -8.62 7.10
N PHE A 135 0.21 -9.41 6.10
CA PHE A 135 1.05 -10.60 6.31
C PHE A 135 2.52 -10.44 5.91
N GLU A 136 2.89 -9.38 5.19
CA GLU A 136 4.24 -9.24 4.65
C GLU A 136 5.32 -9.19 5.75
N GLN A 137 6.38 -9.97 5.58
CA GLN A 137 7.52 -10.02 6.50
C GLN A 137 8.84 -10.03 5.72
N HIS A 138 9.23 -8.86 5.21
CA HIS A 138 10.47 -8.73 4.44
C HIS A 138 11.75 -9.13 5.21
N ILE A 139 11.75 -9.02 6.54
CA ILE A 139 12.82 -9.51 7.43
C ILE A 139 12.17 -10.26 8.59
N GLY A 140 12.71 -11.44 8.92
CA GLY A 140 12.23 -12.27 10.04
C GLY A 140 12.38 -11.59 11.40
N GLY A 141 11.44 -11.87 12.32
CA GLY A 141 11.35 -11.20 13.61
C GLY A 141 12.58 -11.39 14.50
N ASP A 142 13.21 -12.57 14.45
CA ASP A 142 14.41 -12.86 15.25
C ASP A 142 15.62 -12.03 14.80
N ILE A 143 15.74 -11.75 13.49
CA ILE A 143 16.81 -10.91 12.93
C ILE A 143 16.59 -9.46 13.35
N LEU A 144 15.34 -8.97 13.25
CA LEU A 144 14.98 -7.61 13.68
C LEU A 144 15.23 -7.40 15.18
N GLN A 145 14.92 -8.41 15.99
CA GLN A 145 15.17 -8.38 17.43
C GLN A 145 16.68 -8.46 17.76
N GLY A 146 17.46 -9.21 16.99
CA GLY A 146 18.91 -9.35 17.17
C GLY A 146 19.76 -8.20 16.60
N ARG A 147 19.22 -7.40 15.68
CA ARG A 147 19.95 -6.29 15.01
C ARG A 147 19.17 -4.97 15.06
N PRO A 148 19.20 -4.23 16.18
CA PRO A 148 18.45 -2.98 16.35
C PRO A 148 18.82 -1.86 15.36
N SER A 149 20.01 -1.92 14.74
CA SER A 149 20.46 -0.93 13.74
C SER A 149 19.53 -0.83 12.53
N LEU A 150 18.82 -1.91 12.19
CA LEU A 150 17.85 -1.94 11.09
C LEU A 150 16.65 -1.00 11.31
N TYR A 151 16.37 -0.63 12.56
CA TYR A 151 15.27 0.27 12.89
C TYR A 151 15.59 1.75 12.56
N GLN A 152 16.86 2.11 12.36
CA GLN A 152 17.25 3.49 12.06
C GLN A 152 16.65 3.99 10.74
N ASP A 153 16.55 3.10 9.74
CA ASP A 153 15.96 3.43 8.43
C ASP A 153 14.47 3.73 8.53
N VAL A 154 13.79 3.06 9.47
CA VAL A 154 12.37 3.29 9.79
C VAL A 154 12.20 4.62 10.52
N ALA A 155 13.04 4.89 11.52
CA ALA A 155 13.00 6.13 12.29
C ALA A 155 13.19 7.38 11.43
N LYS A 156 14.00 7.31 10.36
CA LYS A 156 14.23 8.41 9.41
C LYS A 156 13.17 8.54 8.32
N ASN A 157 12.10 7.75 8.37
CA ASN A 157 11.05 7.70 7.36
C ASN A 157 11.58 7.51 5.91
N SER A 158 12.63 6.69 5.74
CA SER A 158 13.34 6.57 4.46
C SER A 158 12.47 6.05 3.30
N ARG A 159 11.55 5.11 3.58
CA ARG A 159 10.72 4.47 2.56
C ARG A 159 9.58 5.37 2.07
N LEU A 160 9.00 6.18 2.95
CA LEU A 160 7.91 7.11 2.65
C LEU A 160 8.43 8.51 2.26
N SER A 161 9.69 8.60 1.85
CA SER A 161 10.29 9.84 1.37
C SER A 161 9.71 10.26 0.01
N TRP A 162 9.75 11.57 -0.26
CA TRP A 162 9.30 12.13 -1.54
C TRP A 162 10.01 11.53 -2.76
N VAL A 163 11.30 11.21 -2.63
CA VAL A 163 12.07 10.59 -3.71
C VAL A 163 11.50 9.22 -4.09
N GLN A 164 11.21 8.38 -3.09
CA GLN A 164 10.61 7.07 -3.34
C GLN A 164 9.20 7.21 -3.91
N PHE A 165 8.40 8.13 -3.36
CA PHE A 165 7.06 8.39 -3.87
C PHE A 165 7.07 8.79 -5.36
N ILE A 166 7.93 9.74 -5.74
CA ILE A 166 8.08 10.18 -7.13
C ILE A 166 8.54 9.01 -8.01
N TYR A 167 9.47 8.18 -7.54
CA TYR A 167 9.91 6.99 -8.29
C TYR A 167 8.75 6.03 -8.59
N TRP A 168 7.89 5.74 -7.60
CA TRP A 168 6.72 4.89 -7.82
C TRP A 168 5.71 5.51 -8.79
N VAL A 169 5.44 6.81 -8.67
CA VAL A 169 4.54 7.51 -9.58
C VAL A 169 5.09 7.55 -11.01
N ALA A 170 6.38 7.86 -11.17
CA ALA A 170 7.04 7.88 -12.47
C ALA A 170 7.07 6.48 -13.12
N SER A 171 7.32 5.42 -12.34
CA SER A 171 7.19 4.04 -12.82
C SER A 171 5.75 3.72 -13.26
N GLY A 172 4.74 4.30 -12.58
CA GLY A 172 3.34 4.15 -12.96
C GLY A 172 3.02 4.79 -14.31
N TYR A 173 3.49 6.03 -14.53
CA TYR A 173 3.37 6.70 -15.83
C TYR A 173 4.09 5.92 -16.94
N TRP A 174 5.30 5.44 -16.68
CA TRP A 174 6.05 4.64 -17.65
C TRP A 174 5.29 3.38 -18.07
N HIS A 175 4.79 2.60 -17.11
CA HIS A 175 4.02 1.40 -17.41
C HIS A 175 2.71 1.73 -18.14
N ALA A 176 2.00 2.78 -17.75
CA ALA A 176 0.81 3.23 -18.45
C ALA A 176 1.07 3.59 -19.92
N LEU A 177 2.18 4.28 -20.20
CA LEU A 177 2.61 4.61 -21.57
C LEU A 177 2.86 3.33 -22.36
N VAL A 178 3.55 2.35 -21.77
CA VAL A 178 3.80 1.05 -22.40
C VAL A 178 2.49 0.30 -22.67
N PHE A 179 1.51 0.31 -21.76
CA PHE A 179 0.22 -0.35 -21.97
C PHE A 179 -0.54 0.28 -23.15
N PHE A 180 -0.62 1.61 -23.17
CA PHE A 180 -1.35 2.33 -24.19
C PHE A 180 -0.67 2.26 -25.56
N PHE A 181 0.59 2.67 -25.66
CA PHE A 181 1.30 2.69 -26.93
C PHE A 181 1.68 1.29 -27.42
N GLY A 182 2.02 0.37 -26.52
CA GLY A 182 2.22 -1.03 -26.87
C GLY A 182 0.96 -1.65 -27.45
N GLY A 183 -0.20 -1.41 -26.82
CA GLY A 183 -1.49 -1.81 -27.40
C GLY A 183 -1.77 -1.13 -28.74
N TYR A 184 -1.54 0.18 -28.85
CA TYR A 184 -1.80 0.95 -30.06
C TYR A 184 -1.01 0.40 -31.26
N LEU A 185 0.28 0.13 -31.07
CA LEU A 185 1.15 -0.45 -32.11
C LEU A 185 0.69 -1.87 -32.49
N MET A 186 0.27 -2.69 -31.53
CA MET A 186 -0.25 -4.03 -31.83
C MET A 186 -1.54 -3.99 -32.64
N PHE A 187 -2.44 -3.03 -32.38
CA PHE A 187 -3.73 -2.91 -33.08
C PHE A 187 -3.63 -2.17 -34.41
N GLN A 188 -2.55 -1.40 -34.65
CA GLN A 188 -2.24 -0.83 -35.96
C GLN A 188 -1.52 -1.80 -36.90
N GLY A 189 -0.80 -2.79 -36.36
CA GLY A 189 -0.18 -3.82 -37.18
C GLY A 189 -1.23 -4.73 -37.83
N ASP A 190 -0.87 -5.35 -38.96
CA ASP A 190 -1.68 -6.36 -39.68
C ASP A 190 -1.93 -7.66 -38.86
N LEU A 191 -1.67 -7.64 -37.56
CA LEU A 191 -1.71 -8.78 -36.64
C LEU A 191 -3.10 -9.43 -36.55
N PHE A 192 -4.15 -8.64 -36.76
CA PHE A 192 -5.55 -9.10 -36.70
C PHE A 192 -6.17 -9.33 -38.08
N GLY A 193 -5.39 -9.21 -39.17
CA GLY A 193 -5.88 -9.38 -40.54
C GLY A 193 -7.09 -8.49 -40.85
N SER A 194 -8.17 -9.09 -41.37
CA SER A 194 -9.41 -8.37 -41.74
C SER A 194 -10.40 -8.16 -40.57
N ILE A 195 -10.03 -8.52 -39.33
CA ILE A 195 -10.93 -8.37 -38.18
C ILE A 195 -10.90 -6.91 -37.73
N ASN A 196 -12.04 -6.23 -37.87
CA ASN A 196 -12.16 -4.83 -37.47
C ASN A 196 -12.30 -4.75 -35.94
N VAL A 197 -11.25 -4.32 -35.24
CA VAL A 197 -11.22 -4.30 -33.79
C VAL A 197 -11.71 -2.94 -33.26
N GLY A 198 -12.86 -2.96 -32.57
CA GLY A 198 -13.45 -1.75 -32.02
C GLY A 198 -12.74 -1.21 -30.77
N ILE A 199 -13.07 0.04 -30.40
CA ILE A 199 -12.53 0.72 -29.22
C ILE A 199 -12.70 -0.08 -27.92
N TRP A 200 -13.83 -0.76 -27.75
CA TRP A 200 -14.10 -1.55 -26.54
C TRP A 200 -13.16 -2.74 -26.39
N SER A 201 -12.77 -3.38 -27.49
CA SER A 201 -11.79 -4.46 -27.50
C SER A 201 -10.39 -3.94 -27.18
N PHE A 202 -10.01 -2.79 -27.73
CA PHE A 202 -8.76 -2.10 -27.38
C PHE A 202 -8.71 -1.72 -25.90
N GLY A 203 -9.77 -1.08 -25.39
CA GLY A 203 -9.89 -0.71 -23.98
C GLY A 203 -9.84 -1.91 -23.04
N THR A 204 -10.49 -3.02 -23.39
CA THR A 204 -10.44 -4.27 -22.62
C THR A 204 -9.03 -4.88 -22.62
N PHE A 205 -8.31 -4.81 -23.75
CA PHE A 205 -6.92 -5.27 -23.83
C PHE A 205 -6.00 -4.45 -22.93
N VAL A 206 -6.03 -3.12 -23.03
CA VAL A 206 -5.22 -2.22 -22.19
C VAL A 206 -5.53 -2.44 -20.71
N PHE A 207 -6.81 -2.64 -20.38
CA PHE A 207 -7.25 -2.95 -19.01
C PHE A 207 -6.70 -4.30 -18.53
N ALA A 208 -6.73 -5.34 -19.35
CA ALA A 208 -6.20 -6.66 -19.02
C ALA A 208 -4.71 -6.60 -18.68
N VAL A 209 -3.92 -5.94 -19.54
CA VAL A 209 -2.48 -5.74 -19.30
C VAL A 209 -2.25 -4.95 -18.01
N CYS A 210 -3.03 -3.90 -17.76
CA CYS A 210 -2.93 -3.11 -16.54
C CYS A 210 -3.19 -3.93 -15.27
N VAL A 211 -4.24 -4.78 -15.25
CA VAL A 211 -4.55 -5.67 -14.12
C VAL A 211 -3.44 -6.67 -13.89
N ILE A 212 -2.94 -7.32 -14.95
CA ILE A 212 -1.86 -8.32 -14.83
C ILE A 212 -0.59 -7.67 -14.30
N VAL A 213 -0.13 -6.58 -14.93
CA VAL A 213 1.13 -5.93 -14.57
C VAL A 213 1.06 -5.30 -13.18
N SER A 214 -0.08 -4.75 -12.78
CA SER A 214 -0.23 -4.21 -11.41
C SER A 214 -0.10 -5.32 -10.36
N ASN A 215 -0.80 -6.44 -10.55
CA ASN A 215 -0.71 -7.59 -9.64
C ASN A 215 0.68 -8.24 -9.63
N LEU A 216 1.32 -8.39 -10.79
CA LEU A 216 2.69 -8.90 -10.89
C LEU A 216 3.71 -7.93 -10.27
N LYS A 217 3.52 -6.62 -10.40
CA LYS A 217 4.38 -5.63 -9.74
C LYS A 217 4.33 -5.79 -8.22
N LEU A 218 3.14 -6.02 -7.65
CA LEU A 218 3.01 -6.29 -6.22
C LEU A 218 3.67 -7.61 -5.86
N ALA A 219 3.43 -8.67 -6.64
CA ALA A 219 4.07 -9.97 -6.45
C ALA A 219 5.60 -9.87 -6.38
N LEU A 220 6.22 -9.06 -7.24
CA LEU A 220 7.67 -8.84 -7.25
C LEU A 220 8.20 -8.10 -6.01
N VAL A 221 7.34 -7.34 -5.34
CA VAL A 221 7.70 -6.58 -4.13
C VAL A 221 7.47 -7.41 -2.86
N THR A 222 6.61 -8.42 -2.93
CA THR A 222 6.39 -9.41 -1.87
C THR A 222 7.63 -10.26 -1.64
N HIS A 223 8.19 -10.19 -0.44
CA HIS A 223 9.28 -11.07 -0.02
C HIS A 223 8.76 -12.32 0.67
N TYR A 224 7.68 -12.21 1.47
CA TYR A 224 7.15 -13.33 2.24
C TYR A 224 5.92 -13.94 1.58
N TRP A 225 6.16 -14.97 0.76
CA TRP A 225 5.12 -15.71 0.06
C TRP A 225 4.44 -16.75 0.96
N THR A 226 3.19 -16.48 1.31
CA THR A 226 2.28 -17.42 1.96
C THR A 226 1.31 -18.03 0.95
N TRP A 227 0.69 -19.14 1.31
CA TRP A 227 -0.38 -19.74 0.49
C TRP A 227 -1.50 -18.71 0.19
N LEU A 228 -1.85 -17.86 1.16
CA LEU A 228 -2.87 -16.84 0.99
C LEU A 228 -2.44 -15.77 -0.01
N THR A 229 -1.19 -15.31 0.04
CA THR A 229 -0.67 -14.34 -0.95
C THR A 229 -0.68 -14.91 -2.37
N HIS A 230 -0.40 -16.20 -2.55
CA HIS A 230 -0.52 -16.86 -3.85
C HIS A 230 -1.96 -16.92 -4.33
N VAL A 231 -2.87 -17.43 -3.50
CA VAL A 231 -4.30 -17.57 -3.84
C VAL A 231 -4.89 -16.23 -4.23
N VAL A 232 -4.59 -15.17 -3.47
CA VAL A 232 -5.17 -13.86 -3.73
C VAL A 232 -4.54 -13.19 -4.95
N THR A 233 -3.22 -13.29 -5.16
CA THR A 233 -2.56 -12.68 -6.33
C THR A 233 -3.03 -13.34 -7.63
N TRP A 234 -2.97 -14.67 -7.72
CA TRP A 234 -3.39 -15.41 -8.91
C TRP A 234 -4.90 -15.41 -9.08
N GLY A 235 -5.63 -15.50 -7.96
CA GLY A 235 -7.08 -15.39 -7.90
C GLY A 235 -7.57 -14.07 -8.48
N SER A 236 -6.98 -12.93 -8.10
CA SER A 236 -7.37 -11.62 -8.65
C SER A 236 -7.17 -11.52 -10.17
N ILE A 237 -6.09 -12.10 -10.71
CA ILE A 237 -5.86 -12.16 -12.16
C ILE A 237 -6.91 -13.05 -12.83
N LEU A 238 -7.18 -14.24 -12.27
CA LEU A 238 -8.18 -15.17 -12.79
C LEU A 238 -9.60 -14.58 -12.74
N THR A 239 -9.96 -13.89 -11.65
CA THR A 239 -11.25 -13.22 -11.49
C THR A 239 -11.48 -12.19 -12.59
N PHE A 240 -10.45 -11.47 -13.02
CA PHE A 240 -10.58 -10.56 -14.17
C PHE A 240 -10.95 -11.30 -15.46
N PHE A 241 -10.27 -12.40 -15.78
CA PHE A 241 -10.57 -13.17 -16.99
C PHE A 241 -11.96 -13.81 -16.95
N LEU A 242 -12.34 -14.39 -15.80
CA LEU A 242 -13.69 -14.93 -15.60
C LEU A 242 -14.74 -13.83 -15.77
N PHE A 243 -14.50 -12.66 -15.17
CA PHE A 243 -15.39 -11.51 -15.32
C PHE A 243 -15.50 -11.06 -16.78
N ALA A 244 -14.38 -10.97 -17.50
CA ALA A 244 -14.37 -10.59 -18.90
C ALA A 244 -15.15 -11.60 -19.77
N ILE A 245 -14.99 -12.91 -19.55
CA ILE A 245 -15.74 -13.93 -20.30
C ILE A 245 -17.24 -13.81 -20.04
N VAL A 246 -17.65 -13.75 -18.76
CA VAL A 246 -19.07 -13.65 -18.40
C VAL A 246 -19.68 -12.37 -18.95
N PHE A 247 -19.02 -11.23 -18.74
CA PHE A 247 -19.52 -9.93 -19.19
C PHE A 247 -19.66 -9.84 -20.71
N ASN A 248 -18.70 -10.40 -21.46
CA ASN A 248 -18.80 -10.45 -22.91
C ASN A 248 -19.88 -11.46 -23.36
N SER A 249 -20.03 -12.60 -22.69
CA SER A 249 -21.06 -13.60 -23.03
C SER A 249 -22.50 -13.11 -22.81
N SER A 250 -22.72 -12.22 -21.83
CA SER A 250 -24.05 -11.69 -21.51
C SER A 250 -24.48 -10.52 -22.40
N LYS A 251 -23.58 -10.00 -23.25
CA LYS A 251 -23.84 -8.88 -24.17
C LYS A 251 -24.04 -9.32 -25.62
N TRP A 252 -24.19 -10.62 -25.87
CA TRP A 252 -24.65 -11.21 -27.12
C TRP A 252 -26.06 -11.77 -26.95
#